data_AF-A0A1D6GUN5-F1
#
_entry.id   AF-A0A1D6GUN5-F1
#
_cell.length_a   1.000
_cell.length_b   1.000
_cell.length_c   1.000
_cell.angle_alpha   90.00
_cell.angle_beta   90.00
_cell.angle_gamma   90.00
#
_symmetry.space_group_name_H-M   'P 1'
#
loop_
_entity.id
_entity.type
_entity.pdbx_description
1 polymer ?
#
loop_
_entity_poly.entity_id
_entity_poly.type
_entity_poly.pdbx_seq_one_letter_code
_entity_poly.pdbx_strand_id
1 'polypeptide(L)'
;MVERSKSYRSLVRVCFTFLKTNECHFGYCPNTFYRSMVVTDHTKADKIYQEIEGHKQKIARAEVVYANSKTESNTEGTRPTHRTGFLGLIGTKVDTIEYCSEQIKELLPKLEAEQKTTLHEKQQRAAIVIFNSRSAVAFASQTLHAQVYDKWTVMEAPEPRQIIWSNLPMKLYDRQIRQSVVYGIVFLIVVFYMVSLTAIFAVTTLENLEKLPFLKPVVEQPAIKTVLEAYLPQIAPIICHMILLLFLF
;
A
#
# COMPACT_ATOMS: atom_id res chain seq x y z
N MET A 1 3.53 19.53 -2.92
CA MET A 1 4.88 19.11 -3.40
C MET A 1 4.87 18.25 -4.67
N VAL A 2 3.70 17.85 -5.21
CA VAL A 2 3.60 16.90 -6.35
C VAL A 2 3.66 17.58 -7.74
N GLU A 3 3.29 18.86 -7.82
CA GLU A 3 3.06 19.55 -9.10
C GLU A 3 4.35 20.06 -9.78
N ARG A 4 5.42 20.34 -9.02
CA ARG A 4 6.72 20.74 -9.57
C ARG A 4 7.54 19.59 -10.18
N SER A 5 7.04 18.35 -10.14
CA SER A 5 7.78 17.21 -10.73
C SER A 5 7.55 17.05 -12.25
N LYS A 6 6.51 17.68 -12.82
CA LYS A 6 6.17 17.55 -14.24
C LYS A 6 7.16 18.22 -15.21
N SER A 7 7.95 19.19 -14.76
CA SER A 7 8.89 19.94 -15.61
C SER A 7 10.24 19.24 -15.84
N TYR A 8 10.51 18.12 -15.16
CA TYR A 8 11.80 17.42 -15.25
C TYR A 8 11.64 16.06 -15.93
N ARG A 9 11.27 16.09 -17.22
CA ARG A 9 11.09 14.89 -18.07
C ARG A 9 12.42 14.20 -18.46
N SER A 10 13.56 14.69 -17.96
CA SER A 10 14.91 14.16 -18.21
C SER A 10 15.70 13.77 -16.95
N LEU A 11 15.16 13.96 -15.74
CA LEU A 11 15.81 13.56 -14.49
C LEU A 11 15.48 12.08 -14.20
N VAL A 12 16.26 11.17 -14.79
CA VAL A 12 16.12 9.73 -14.54
C VAL A 12 16.76 9.42 -13.18
N ARG A 13 16.10 8.54 -12.42
CA ARG A 13 16.33 8.31 -11.01
C ARG A 13 16.94 6.94 -10.79
N VAL A 14 17.93 6.88 -9.90
CA VAL A 14 18.59 5.64 -9.51
C VAL A 14 18.50 5.50 -8.01
N CYS A 15 17.98 4.37 -7.53
CA CYS A 15 17.92 4.09 -6.11
C CYS A 15 19.19 3.36 -5.69
N PHE A 16 19.90 3.92 -4.72
CA PHE A 16 21.07 3.32 -4.08
C PHE A 16 20.70 2.89 -2.66
N THR A 17 21.05 1.68 -2.27
CA THR A 17 20.97 1.23 -0.87
C THR A 17 22.37 1.18 -0.29
N PHE A 18 22.67 1.94 0.77
CA PHE A 18 24.01 2.18 1.31
C PHE A 18 24.22 1.59 2.71
N LEU A 19 25.38 0.98 2.96
CA LEU A 19 25.86 0.66 4.30
C LEU A 19 26.62 1.85 4.92
N LYS A 20 25.86 2.84 5.43
CA LYS A 20 26.27 3.89 6.40
C LYS A 20 27.70 4.45 6.23
N THR A 21 27.87 5.42 5.33
CA THR A 21 28.97 6.40 5.38
C THR A 21 28.43 7.76 4.97
N ASN A 22 28.66 8.76 5.82
CA ASN A 22 28.11 10.12 5.71
C ASN A 22 28.68 10.96 4.55
N GLU A 23 29.40 10.34 3.63
CA GLU A 23 29.93 11.00 2.44
C GLU A 23 29.68 10.09 1.24
N CYS A 24 28.79 10.52 0.37
CA CYS A 24 28.57 9.84 -0.88
C CYS A 24 29.74 10.21 -1.80
N HIS A 25 30.70 9.30 -1.98
CA HIS A 25 31.64 9.37 -3.08
C HIS A 25 30.91 9.08 -4.41
N PHE A 26 30.07 10.01 -4.87
CA PHE A 26 29.48 10.00 -6.21
C PHE A 26 30.48 10.43 -7.31
N GLY A 27 31.77 10.48 -6.98
CA GLY A 27 32.86 10.88 -7.89
C GLY A 27 33.03 9.99 -9.12
N TYR A 28 32.27 8.90 -9.25
CA TYR A 28 32.32 8.01 -10.41
C TYR A 28 31.69 8.61 -11.69
N CYS A 29 30.85 9.65 -11.58
CA CYS A 29 30.20 10.29 -12.72
C CYS A 29 30.35 11.83 -12.69
N PRO A 30 31.56 12.36 -12.93
CA PRO A 30 31.91 13.74 -12.61
C PRO A 30 31.19 14.85 -13.38
N ASN A 31 30.33 14.56 -14.38
CA ASN A 31 29.61 15.59 -15.16
C ASN A 31 28.11 15.33 -15.37
N THR A 32 27.59 14.21 -14.86
CA THR A 32 26.19 13.81 -15.09
C THR A 32 25.34 13.80 -13.83
N PHE A 33 25.97 13.89 -12.66
CA PHE A 33 25.29 14.01 -11.37
C PHE A 33 24.58 15.37 -11.24
N TYR A 34 23.30 15.35 -10.85
CA TYR A 34 22.52 16.56 -10.60
C TYR A 34 22.28 16.77 -9.10
N ARG A 35 21.67 15.77 -8.45
CA ARG A 35 21.26 15.87 -7.04
C ARG A 35 21.07 14.48 -6.46
N SER A 36 21.35 14.32 -5.17
CA SER A 36 20.92 13.17 -4.37
C SER A 36 19.88 13.58 -3.33
N MET A 37 18.99 12.64 -3.01
CA MET A 37 18.00 12.75 -1.94
C MET A 37 18.10 11.51 -1.06
N VAL A 38 18.51 11.69 0.19
CA VAL A 38 18.56 10.60 1.17
C VAL A 38 17.14 10.29 1.63
N VAL A 39 16.81 9.00 1.69
CA VAL A 39 15.50 8.54 2.19
C VAL A 39 15.53 8.55 3.70
N THR A 40 14.45 9.04 4.31
CA THR A 40 14.32 9.14 5.76
C THR A 40 13.07 8.40 6.22
N ASP A 41 13.08 7.89 7.45
CA ASP A 41 11.89 7.29 8.07
C ASP A 41 10.93 8.39 8.53
N HIS A 42 9.93 8.66 7.69
CA HIS A 42 8.93 9.70 7.88
C HIS A 42 7.58 9.14 8.39
N THR A 43 7.52 7.88 8.83
CA THR A 43 6.26 7.21 9.26
C THR A 43 5.49 7.97 10.34
N LYS A 44 6.19 8.60 11.30
CA LYS A 44 5.55 9.44 12.33
C LYS A 44 5.03 10.76 11.76
N ALA A 45 5.83 11.41 10.91
CA ALA A 45 5.45 12.66 10.26
C ALA A 45 4.25 12.46 9.32
N ASP A 46 4.19 11.33 8.62
CA ASP A 46 3.06 10.97 7.76
C ASP A 46 1.77 10.77 8.52
N LYS A 47 1.81 10.13 9.69
CA LYS A 47 0.63 9.98 10.55
C LYS A 47 0.07 11.34 10.97
N ILE A 48 0.93 12.23 11.45
CA ILE A 48 0.54 13.60 11.82
C ILE A 48 0.00 14.37 10.60
N TYR A 49 0.63 14.21 9.44
CA TYR A 49 0.19 14.84 8.21
C TYR A 49 -1.18 14.33 7.75
N GLN A 50 -1.43 13.01 7.83
CA GLN A 50 -2.73 12.40 7.54
C GLN A 50 -3.81 12.89 8.51
N GLU A 51 -3.50 13.06 9.79
CA GLU A 51 -4.42 13.66 10.77
C GLU A 51 -4.78 15.10 10.37
N ILE A 52 -3.79 15.92 10.01
CA ILE A 52 -4.01 17.29 9.51
C ILE A 52 -4.87 17.30 8.25
N GLU A 53 -4.62 16.42 7.28
CA GLU A 53 -5.46 16.29 6.08
C GLU A 53 -6.89 15.85 6.42
N GLY A 54 -7.05 14.93 7.36
CA GLY A 54 -8.35 14.52 7.87
C GLY A 54 -9.13 15.70 8.48
N HIS A 55 -8.46 16.57 9.27
CA HIS A 55 -9.07 17.78 9.81
C HIS A 55 -9.41 18.81 8.71
N LYS A 56 -8.54 19.00 7.71
CA LYS A 56 -8.82 19.89 6.57
C LYS A 56 -10.03 19.42 5.77
N GLN A 57 -10.17 18.11 5.54
CA GLN A 57 -11.34 17.55 4.87
C GLN A 57 -12.62 17.78 5.70
N LYS A 58 -12.56 17.64 7.03
CA LYS A 58 -13.70 17.95 7.92
C LYS A 58 -14.10 19.43 7.85
N ILE A 59 -13.13 20.35 7.79
CA ILE A 59 -13.39 21.78 7.62
C ILE A 59 -14.06 22.05 6.28
N ALA A 60 -13.53 21.52 5.18
CA ALA A 60 -14.13 21.71 3.85
C ALA A 60 -15.58 21.18 3.79
N ARG A 61 -15.85 20.02 4.38
CA ARG A 61 -17.23 19.49 4.50
C ARG A 61 -18.12 20.40 5.33
N ALA A 62 -17.62 20.91 6.45
CA ALA A 62 -18.34 21.82 7.33
C ALA A 62 -18.65 23.17 6.66
N GLU A 63 -17.73 23.71 5.85
CA GLU A 63 -17.93 24.93 5.07
C GLU A 63 -19.01 24.75 4.00
N VAL A 64 -19.04 23.60 3.31
CA VAL A 64 -20.11 23.27 2.34
C VAL A 64 -21.47 23.17 3.03
N VAL A 65 -21.54 22.50 4.19
CA VAL A 65 -22.78 22.41 4.97
C VAL A 65 -23.25 23.80 5.43
N TYR A 66 -22.32 24.64 5.89
CA TYR A 66 -22.62 26.01 6.29
C TYR A 66 -23.12 26.86 5.11
N ALA A 67 -22.48 26.75 3.94
CA ALA A 67 -22.93 27.44 2.73
C ALA A 67 -24.33 27.01 2.30
N ASN A 68 -24.62 25.71 2.33
CA ASN A 68 -25.95 25.15 2.00
C ASN A 68 -27.03 25.54 3.03
N SER A 69 -26.64 25.84 4.27
CA SER A 69 -27.57 26.25 5.34
C SER A 69 -28.05 27.70 5.22
N LYS A 70 -27.42 28.51 4.36
CA LYS A 70 -27.85 29.88 4.08
C LYS A 70 -28.99 29.84 3.06
N THR A 71 -30.16 30.33 3.45
CA THR A 71 -31.37 30.39 2.61
C THR A 71 -31.96 31.79 2.70
N GLU A 72 -32.82 32.20 1.77
CA GLU A 72 -33.46 33.54 1.76
C GLU A 72 -34.17 33.88 3.08
N SER A 73 -34.63 32.87 3.84
CA SER A 73 -35.26 33.02 5.16
C SER A 73 -34.28 32.98 6.35
N ASN A 74 -33.02 32.59 6.16
CA ASN A 74 -32.01 32.44 7.21
C ASN A 74 -30.66 32.98 6.72
N THR A 75 -30.44 34.28 6.92
CA THR A 75 -29.30 35.03 6.39
C THR A 75 -27.99 34.72 7.12
N GLU A 76 -28.04 34.30 8.38
CA GLU A 76 -26.85 34.04 9.21
C GLU A 76 -26.27 32.63 9.00
N GLY A 77 -27.08 31.66 8.53
CA GLY A 77 -26.67 30.26 8.35
C GLY A 77 -26.38 29.53 9.67
N THR A 78 -26.50 28.20 9.69
CA THR A 78 -26.23 27.40 10.90
C THR A 78 -24.84 26.78 10.83
N ARG A 79 -23.93 27.15 11.74
CA ARG A 79 -22.58 26.55 11.80
C ARG A 79 -22.66 25.10 12.31
N PRO A 80 -22.02 24.13 11.63
CA PRO A 80 -22.07 22.74 12.06
C PRO A 80 -21.30 22.53 13.36
N THR A 81 -21.97 21.91 14.32
CA THR A 81 -21.45 21.59 15.65
C THR A 81 -21.37 20.08 15.83
N HIS A 82 -20.38 19.60 16.58
CA HIS A 82 -20.29 18.19 16.98
C HIS A 82 -19.94 18.10 18.48
N ARG A 83 -20.12 16.92 19.05
CA ARG A 83 -19.66 16.62 20.42
C ARG A 83 -18.32 15.91 20.39
N THR A 84 -17.43 16.25 21.31
CA THR A 84 -16.03 15.80 21.32
C THR A 84 -15.81 14.36 21.75
N GLY A 85 -16.74 13.74 22.49
CA GLY A 85 -16.56 12.40 23.05
C GLY A 85 -17.00 11.25 22.14
N PHE A 86 -17.02 10.05 22.73
CA PHE A 86 -17.23 8.79 22.02
C PHE A 86 -18.50 8.80 21.16
N LEU A 87 -18.32 8.57 19.85
CA LEU A 87 -19.38 8.54 18.83
C LEU A 87 -20.27 9.81 18.76
N GLY A 88 -19.81 10.94 19.31
CA GLY A 88 -20.58 12.18 19.33
C GLY A 88 -21.76 12.19 20.32
N LEU A 89 -21.82 11.23 21.25
CA LEU A 89 -22.91 11.12 22.23
C LEU A 89 -22.58 11.83 23.55
N ILE A 90 -21.32 11.78 23.95
CA ILE A 90 -20.82 12.29 25.23
C ILE A 90 -19.90 13.49 24.97
N GLY A 91 -19.91 14.50 25.83
CA GLY A 91 -18.99 15.64 25.75
C GLY A 91 -19.65 16.98 25.38
N THR A 92 -18.83 18.03 25.35
CA THR A 92 -19.24 19.41 25.07
C THR A 92 -19.56 19.60 23.60
N LYS A 93 -20.57 20.44 23.30
CA LYS A 93 -20.93 20.83 21.94
C LYS A 93 -19.98 21.93 21.48
N VAL A 94 -19.17 21.66 20.46
CA VAL A 94 -18.15 22.59 19.95
C VAL A 94 -18.35 22.77 18.44
N ASP A 95 -18.02 23.96 17.95
CA ASP A 95 -18.01 24.27 16.52
C ASP A 95 -16.94 23.46 15.80
N THR A 96 -17.36 22.72 14.78
CA THR A 96 -16.48 21.78 14.07
C THR A 96 -15.32 22.47 13.35
N ILE A 97 -15.57 23.65 12.79
CA ILE A 97 -14.56 24.44 12.07
C ILE A 97 -13.51 24.97 13.05
N GLU A 98 -13.92 25.58 14.16
CA GLU A 98 -12.99 26.14 15.14
C GLU A 98 -12.14 25.05 15.76
N TYR A 99 -12.78 23.97 16.23
CA TYR A 99 -12.11 22.83 16.82
C TYR A 99 -11.07 22.22 15.87
N CYS A 100 -11.43 21.94 14.61
CA CYS A 100 -10.47 21.40 13.66
C CYS A 100 -9.34 22.39 13.35
N SER A 101 -9.60 23.70 13.37
CA SER A 101 -8.56 24.71 13.15
C SER A 101 -7.55 24.76 14.30
N GLU A 102 -8.02 24.64 15.55
CA GLU A 102 -7.17 24.56 16.74
C GLU A 102 -6.32 23.29 16.74
N GLN A 103 -6.92 22.14 16.40
CA GLN A 103 -6.20 20.87 16.25
C GLN A 103 -5.10 20.96 15.19
N ILE A 104 -5.37 21.60 14.03
CA ILE A 104 -4.34 21.83 13.02
C ILE A 104 -3.22 22.73 13.57
N LYS A 105 -3.56 23.81 14.28
CA LYS A 105 -2.56 24.71 14.89
C LYS A 105 -1.67 23.98 15.89
N GLU A 106 -2.20 23.02 16.65
CA GLU A 106 -1.43 22.20 17.59
C GLU A 106 -0.57 21.13 16.90
N LEU A 107 -1.06 20.53 15.81
CA LEU A 107 -0.35 19.47 15.08
C LEU A 107 0.77 20.00 14.18
N LEU A 108 0.64 21.22 13.64
CA LEU A 108 1.67 21.85 12.79
C LEU A 108 3.06 21.93 13.45
N PRO A 109 3.23 22.45 14.67
CA PRO A 109 4.56 22.49 15.31
C PRO A 109 5.10 21.10 15.63
N LYS A 110 4.23 20.13 15.96
CA LYS A 110 4.63 18.73 16.16
C LYS A 110 5.17 18.13 14.87
N LEU A 111 4.52 18.42 13.73
CA LEU A 111 4.98 18.00 12.41
C LEU A 111 6.35 18.60 12.08
N GLU A 112 6.53 19.91 12.29
CA GLU A 112 7.81 20.57 12.03
C GLU A 112 8.95 20.03 12.91
N ALA A 113 8.66 19.75 14.19
CA ALA A 113 9.63 19.16 15.11
C ALA A 113 10.02 17.73 14.67
N GLU A 114 9.05 16.89 14.32
CA GLU A 114 9.32 15.54 13.81
C GLU A 114 10.06 15.57 12.47
N GLN A 115 9.75 16.52 11.58
CA GLN A 115 10.47 16.68 10.31
C GLN A 115 11.94 17.03 10.54
N LYS A 116 12.23 18.01 11.40
CA LYS A 116 13.61 18.37 11.76
C LYS A 116 14.38 17.18 12.34
N THR A 117 13.76 16.48 13.29
CA THR A 117 14.35 15.28 13.92
C THR A 117 14.62 14.18 12.89
N THR A 118 13.68 13.97 11.97
CA THR A 118 13.76 12.93 10.93
C THR A 118 14.90 13.19 9.94
N LEU A 119 15.14 14.44 9.57
CA LEU A 119 16.24 14.81 8.66
C LEU A 119 17.64 14.54 9.26
N HIS A 120 17.78 14.68 10.58
CA HIS A 120 19.05 14.52 11.27
C HIS A 120 19.30 13.08 11.77
N GLU A 121 18.30 12.45 12.40
CA GLU A 121 18.52 11.21 13.14
C GLU A 121 18.05 9.94 12.39
N LYS A 122 17.04 10.07 11.53
CA LYS A 122 16.35 8.92 10.91
C LYS A 122 16.69 8.75 9.43
N GLN A 123 17.92 9.05 9.05
CA GLN A 123 18.41 8.79 7.70
C GLN A 123 18.51 7.28 7.47
N GLN A 124 17.79 6.81 6.45
CA GLN A 124 17.80 5.43 6.06
C GLN A 124 19.00 5.13 5.15
N ARG A 125 19.31 3.85 5.05
CA ARG A 125 20.33 3.29 4.18
C ARG A 125 19.91 3.28 2.70
N ALA A 126 19.21 4.30 2.23
CA ALA A 126 18.75 4.41 0.86
C ALA A 126 18.78 5.87 0.38
N ALA A 127 19.09 6.09 -0.90
CA ALA A 127 19.08 7.41 -1.51
C ALA A 127 18.64 7.31 -2.97
N ILE A 128 17.95 8.36 -3.43
CA ILE A 128 17.61 8.55 -4.83
C ILE A 128 18.62 9.52 -5.42
N VAL A 129 19.32 9.08 -6.44
CA VAL A 129 20.25 9.91 -7.21
C VAL A 129 19.60 10.29 -8.51
N ILE A 130 19.76 11.55 -8.86
CA ILE A 130 19.22 12.14 -10.06
C ILE A 130 20.39 12.54 -10.95
N PHE A 131 20.31 12.13 -12.21
CA PHE A 131 21.28 12.48 -13.25
C PHE A 131 20.64 13.36 -14.32
N ASN A 132 21.47 14.15 -15.01
CA ASN A 132 21.05 15.00 -16.12
C ASN A 132 20.84 14.22 -17.43
N SER A 133 21.45 13.04 -17.57
CA SER A 133 21.42 12.24 -18.80
C SER A 133 20.79 10.87 -18.56
N ARG A 134 19.94 10.42 -19.51
CA ARG A 134 19.29 9.10 -19.48
C ARG A 134 20.29 7.96 -19.66
N SER A 135 21.29 8.14 -20.53
CA SER A 135 22.32 7.13 -20.77
C SER A 135 23.14 6.89 -19.52
N ALA A 136 23.55 7.95 -18.82
CA ALA A 136 24.27 7.87 -17.56
C ALA A 136 23.50 7.07 -16.50
N VAL A 137 22.18 7.17 -16.47
CA VAL A 137 21.35 6.36 -15.56
C VAL A 137 21.32 4.91 -15.96
N ALA A 138 21.10 4.58 -17.23
CA ALA A 138 21.14 3.19 -17.69
C ALA A 138 22.50 2.54 -17.37
N PHE A 139 23.59 3.28 -17.57
CA PHE A 139 24.92 2.81 -17.19
C PHE A 139 25.06 2.65 -15.67
N ALA A 140 24.61 3.62 -14.88
CA ALA A 140 24.69 3.53 -13.42
C ALA A 140 23.82 2.40 -12.85
N SER A 141 22.66 2.08 -13.44
CA SER A 141 21.79 1.01 -12.95
C SER A 141 22.27 -0.39 -13.33
N GLN A 142 23.00 -0.52 -14.43
CA GLN A 142 23.52 -1.81 -14.91
C GLN A 142 24.92 -2.14 -14.37
N THR A 143 25.65 -1.16 -13.85
CA THR A 143 27.02 -1.35 -13.34
C THR A 143 27.03 -1.76 -11.87
N LEU A 144 27.98 -2.64 -11.52
CA LEU A 144 28.26 -3.01 -10.14
C LEU A 144 29.23 -1.98 -9.54
N HIS A 145 28.75 -1.22 -8.55
CA HIS A 145 29.53 -0.15 -7.91
C HIS A 145 30.42 -0.62 -6.77
N ALA A 146 30.18 -1.83 -6.24
CA ALA A 146 30.95 -2.41 -5.16
C ALA A 146 31.39 -3.83 -5.49
N GLN A 147 32.55 -4.23 -4.98
CA GLN A 147 33.07 -5.60 -5.07
C GLN A 147 32.16 -6.62 -4.36
N VAL A 148 31.46 -6.18 -3.32
CA VAL A 148 30.50 -6.99 -2.56
C VAL A 148 29.09 -6.57 -2.94
N TYR A 149 28.30 -7.51 -3.47
CA TYR A 149 26.96 -7.26 -4.01
C TYR A 149 25.96 -6.68 -3.00
N ASP A 150 26.13 -6.96 -1.70
CA ASP A 150 25.19 -6.54 -0.64
C ASP A 150 25.49 -5.14 -0.07
N LYS A 151 26.63 -4.52 -0.45
CA LYS A 151 27.00 -3.20 0.08
C LYS A 151 26.33 -2.04 -0.67
N TRP A 152 26.27 -2.14 -2.00
CA TRP A 152 25.75 -1.10 -2.89
C TRP A 152 24.88 -1.76 -3.96
N THR A 153 23.58 -1.75 -3.74
CA THR A 153 22.61 -2.23 -4.73
C THR A 153 22.00 -1.04 -5.44
N VAL A 154 21.98 -1.13 -6.76
CA VAL A 154 21.49 -0.06 -7.62
C VAL A 154 20.35 -0.60 -8.47
N MET A 155 19.26 0.15 -8.52
CA MET A 155 18.13 -0.16 -9.39
C MET A 155 17.62 1.11 -10.06
N GLU A 156 17.09 0.94 -11.27
CA GLU A 156 16.32 2.00 -11.92
C GLU A 156 15.10 2.32 -11.05
N ALA A 157 14.91 3.59 -10.72
CA ALA A 157 13.83 3.95 -9.83
C ALA A 157 12.50 4.02 -10.61
N PRO A 158 11.44 3.38 -10.08
CA PRO A 158 10.13 3.44 -10.70
C PRO A 158 9.50 4.84 -10.53
N GLU A 159 8.33 5.04 -11.13
CA GLU A 159 7.60 6.29 -10.96
C GLU A 159 7.33 6.57 -9.47
N PRO A 160 7.38 7.84 -9.01
CA PRO A 160 7.25 8.17 -7.59
C PRO A 160 5.98 7.67 -6.91
N ARG A 161 4.91 7.40 -7.66
CA ARG A 161 3.66 6.84 -7.14
C ARG A 161 3.71 5.32 -6.92
N GLN A 162 4.64 4.63 -7.58
CA GLN A 162 4.85 3.19 -7.49
C GLN A 162 5.94 2.84 -6.46
N ILE A 163 6.62 3.83 -5.89
CA ILE A 163 7.64 3.61 -4.87
C ILE A 163 6.96 3.31 -3.53
N ILE A 164 7.24 2.13 -2.99
CA ILE A 164 6.88 1.76 -1.62
C ILE A 164 8.05 2.14 -0.71
N TRP A 165 7.95 3.31 -0.07
CA TRP A 165 9.03 3.89 0.75
C TRP A 165 9.46 3.01 1.92
N SER A 166 8.54 2.23 2.50
CA SER A 166 8.83 1.30 3.59
C SER A 166 9.73 0.12 3.19
N ASN A 167 9.75 -0.25 1.90
CA ASN A 167 10.54 -1.38 1.40
C ASN A 167 11.95 -0.98 0.94
N LEU A 168 12.22 0.32 0.78
CA LEU A 168 13.47 0.84 0.25
C LEU A 168 14.73 0.53 1.08
N PRO A 169 14.71 0.62 2.42
CA PRO A 169 15.90 0.34 3.24
C PRO A 169 16.15 -1.15 3.48
N MET A 170 15.32 -2.04 2.91
CA MET A 170 15.38 -3.47 3.19
C MET A 170 16.63 -4.09 2.56
N LYS A 171 17.37 -4.86 3.36
CA LYS A 171 18.55 -5.59 2.90
C LYS A 171 18.15 -6.72 1.95
N LEU A 172 19.06 -7.11 1.06
CA LEU A 172 18.82 -8.23 0.15
C LEU A 172 18.57 -9.53 0.92
N TYR A 173 19.32 -9.78 1.99
CA TYR A 173 19.15 -10.98 2.81
C TYR A 173 17.77 -11.08 3.46
N ASP A 174 17.28 -9.98 4.05
CA ASP A 174 15.95 -9.92 4.64
C ASP A 174 14.86 -10.13 3.57
N ARG A 175 15.08 -9.62 2.36
CA ARG A 175 14.18 -9.82 1.22
C ARG A 175 14.14 -11.29 0.80
N GLN A 176 15.29 -11.97 0.73
CA GLN A 176 15.36 -13.39 0.37
C GLN A 176 14.65 -14.26 1.41
N ILE A 177 14.87 -14.03 2.71
CA ILE A 177 14.18 -14.77 3.78
C ILE A 177 12.67 -14.60 3.66
N ARG A 178 12.19 -13.36 3.54
CA ARG A 178 10.74 -13.10 3.39
C ARG A 178 10.17 -13.77 2.16
N GLN A 179 10.89 -13.73 1.04
CA GLN A 179 10.48 -14.39 -0.20
C GLN A 179 10.42 -15.91 -0.04
N SER A 180 11.40 -16.54 0.62
CA SER A 180 11.38 -17.97 0.93
C SER A 180 10.21 -18.34 1.85
N VAL A 181 9.91 -17.51 2.88
CA VAL A 181 8.76 -17.73 3.77
C VAL A 181 7.45 -17.66 2.99
N VAL A 182 7.29 -16.65 2.13
CA VAL A 182 6.08 -16.51 1.29
C VAL A 182 5.95 -17.68 0.32
N TYR A 183 7.03 -18.11 -0.33
CA TYR A 183 6.99 -19.30 -1.18
C TYR A 183 6.65 -20.58 -0.39
N GLY A 184 7.13 -20.71 0.84
CA GLY A 184 6.75 -21.80 1.74
C GLY A 184 5.26 -21.80 2.07
N ILE A 185 4.69 -20.63 2.39
CA ILE A 185 3.25 -20.49 2.66
C ILE A 185 2.43 -20.82 1.40
N VAL A 186 2.80 -20.25 0.25
CA VAL A 186 2.12 -20.53 -1.03
C VAL A 186 2.20 -22.01 -1.38
N PHE A 187 3.35 -22.65 -1.17
CA PHE A 187 3.52 -24.08 -1.39
C PHE A 187 2.57 -24.90 -0.50
N LEU A 188 2.47 -24.59 0.79
CA LEU A 188 1.53 -25.26 1.69
C LEU A 188 0.08 -25.07 1.24
N ILE A 189 -0.31 -23.84 0.88
CA ILE A 189 -1.65 -23.55 0.37
C ILE A 189 -1.95 -24.41 -0.87
N VAL A 190 -1.01 -24.50 -1.82
CA VAL A 190 -1.18 -25.33 -3.03
C VAL A 190 -1.31 -26.82 -2.68
N VAL A 191 -0.50 -27.34 -1.75
CA VAL A 191 -0.58 -28.75 -1.33
C VAL A 191 -1.92 -29.06 -0.67
N PHE A 192 -2.37 -28.23 0.28
CA PHE A 192 -3.69 -28.39 0.89
C PHE A 192 -4.82 -28.28 -0.14
N TYR A 193 -4.64 -27.39 -1.11
CA TYR A 193 -5.60 -27.22 -2.18
C TYR A 193 -5.71 -28.46 -3.08
N MET A 194 -4.59 -29.09 -3.45
CA MET A 194 -4.59 -30.34 -4.21
C MET A 194 -5.35 -31.46 -3.48
N VAL A 195 -5.25 -31.54 -2.15
CA VAL A 195 -6.00 -32.50 -1.34
C VAL A 195 -7.50 -32.21 -1.40
N SER A 196 -7.91 -30.94 -1.24
CA SER A 196 -9.33 -30.58 -1.34
C SER A 196 -9.92 -30.80 -2.74
N LEU A 197 -9.14 -30.52 -3.80
CA LEU A 197 -9.54 -30.77 -5.17
C LEU A 197 -9.78 -32.24 -5.44
N THR A 198 -8.82 -33.09 -5.06
CA THR A 198 -8.93 -34.53 -5.24
C THR A 198 -10.11 -35.12 -4.46
N ALA A 199 -10.39 -34.61 -3.25
CA ALA A 199 -11.58 -34.99 -2.49
C ALA A 199 -12.89 -34.60 -3.20
N ILE A 200 -12.98 -33.38 -3.74
CA ILE A 200 -14.15 -32.93 -4.51
C ILE A 200 -14.32 -33.79 -5.76
N PHE A 201 -13.25 -34.02 -6.52
CA PHE A 201 -13.29 -34.86 -7.72
C PHE A 201 -13.73 -36.29 -7.40
N ALA A 202 -13.23 -36.87 -6.30
CA ALA A 202 -13.62 -38.20 -5.85
C ALA A 202 -15.10 -38.28 -5.41
N VAL A 203 -15.67 -37.19 -4.87
CA VAL A 203 -17.10 -37.11 -4.52
C VAL A 203 -17.97 -36.90 -5.76
N THR A 204 -17.47 -36.18 -6.77
CA THR A 204 -18.22 -35.92 -8.01
C THR A 204 -18.29 -37.11 -8.98
N THR A 205 -17.64 -38.24 -8.68
CA THR A 205 -17.78 -39.44 -9.50
C THR A 205 -19.14 -40.11 -9.30
N LEU A 206 -19.74 -40.56 -10.40
CA LEU A 206 -21.10 -41.10 -10.45
C LEU A 206 -21.42 -42.13 -9.37
N GLU A 207 -20.51 -43.08 -9.22
CA GLU A 207 -20.66 -44.22 -8.30
C GLU A 207 -20.68 -43.81 -6.83
N ASN A 208 -20.12 -42.63 -6.50
CA ASN A 208 -20.09 -42.10 -5.15
C ASN A 208 -21.26 -41.15 -4.85
N LEU A 209 -21.84 -40.51 -5.87
CA LEU A 209 -23.08 -39.72 -5.71
C LEU A 209 -24.27 -40.60 -5.33
N GLU A 210 -24.42 -41.77 -5.95
CA GLU A 210 -25.54 -42.68 -5.67
C GLU A 210 -25.47 -43.31 -4.26
N LYS A 211 -24.29 -43.31 -3.64
CA LYS A 211 -24.09 -43.77 -2.26
C LYS A 211 -24.55 -42.76 -1.21
N LEU A 212 -24.73 -41.49 -1.58
CA LEU A 212 -25.19 -40.45 -0.66
C LEU A 212 -26.72 -40.46 -0.55
N PRO A 213 -27.29 -40.76 0.64
CA PRO A 213 -28.74 -40.99 0.79
C PRO A 213 -29.61 -39.76 0.49
N PHE A 214 -29.03 -38.56 0.49
CA PHE A 214 -29.75 -37.31 0.21
C PHE A 214 -29.87 -36.96 -1.27
N LEU A 215 -29.06 -37.55 -2.17
CA LEU A 215 -29.14 -37.33 -3.61
C LEU A 215 -29.93 -38.39 -4.37
N LYS A 216 -30.15 -39.57 -3.78
CA LYS A 216 -30.89 -40.68 -4.42
C LYS A 216 -32.19 -40.27 -5.14
N PRO A 217 -33.13 -39.51 -4.51
CA PRO A 217 -34.38 -39.15 -5.18
C PRO A 217 -34.23 -38.12 -6.32
N VAL A 218 -33.13 -37.36 -6.34
CA VAL A 218 -32.85 -36.35 -7.37
C VAL A 218 -32.08 -36.97 -8.55
N VAL A 219 -31.26 -37.99 -8.29
CA VAL A 219 -30.43 -38.68 -9.28
C VAL A 219 -31.22 -39.76 -10.06
N GLU A 220 -32.36 -40.23 -9.55
CA GLU A 220 -33.24 -41.17 -10.27
C GLU A 220 -33.87 -40.58 -11.55
N GLN A 221 -33.94 -39.26 -11.69
CA GLN A 221 -34.46 -38.60 -12.90
C GLN A 221 -33.34 -38.50 -13.97
N PRO A 222 -33.46 -39.18 -15.13
CA PRO A 222 -32.35 -39.33 -16.08
C PRO A 222 -31.87 -38.01 -16.70
N ALA A 223 -32.77 -37.04 -16.89
CA ALA A 223 -32.44 -35.72 -17.43
C ALA A 223 -31.69 -34.83 -16.43
N ILE A 224 -31.97 -34.95 -15.13
CA ILE A 224 -31.32 -34.15 -14.08
C ILE A 224 -29.94 -34.74 -13.78
N LYS A 225 -29.82 -36.07 -13.81
CA LYS A 225 -28.57 -36.80 -13.64
C LYS A 225 -27.49 -36.37 -14.66
N THR A 226 -27.83 -36.29 -15.94
CA THR A 226 -26.89 -35.87 -16.99
C THR A 226 -26.42 -34.42 -16.85
N VAL A 227 -27.34 -33.51 -16.48
CA VAL A 227 -26.99 -32.10 -16.25
C VAL A 227 -26.13 -31.95 -15.00
N LEU A 228 -26.49 -32.64 -13.91
CA LEU A 228 -25.72 -32.59 -12.67
C LEU A 228 -24.31 -33.15 -12.87
N GLU A 229 -24.14 -34.28 -13.56
CA GLU A 229 -22.82 -34.82 -13.89
C GLU A 229 -21.95 -33.88 -14.73
N ALA A 230 -22.55 -33.17 -15.68
CA ALA A 230 -21.80 -32.27 -16.56
C ALA A 230 -21.33 -31.00 -15.83
N TYR A 231 -22.14 -30.47 -14.91
CA TYR A 231 -21.90 -29.17 -14.27
C TYR A 231 -21.35 -29.26 -12.84
N LEU A 232 -21.65 -30.31 -12.07
CA LEU A 232 -21.17 -30.47 -10.69
C LEU A 232 -19.63 -30.48 -10.54
N PRO A 233 -18.85 -31.20 -11.37
CA PRO A 233 -17.39 -31.15 -11.31
C PRO A 233 -16.81 -29.80 -11.76
N GLN A 234 -17.61 -28.95 -12.41
CA GLN A 234 -17.21 -27.59 -12.79
C GLN A 234 -17.56 -26.58 -11.67
N ILE A 235 -18.76 -26.64 -11.12
CA ILE A 235 -19.26 -25.66 -10.14
C ILE A 235 -18.61 -25.84 -8.77
N ALA A 236 -18.43 -27.08 -8.30
CA ALA A 236 -17.87 -27.36 -6.98
C ALA A 236 -16.45 -26.78 -6.77
N PRO A 237 -15.47 -26.98 -7.67
CA PRO A 237 -14.16 -26.36 -7.53
C PRO A 237 -14.20 -24.83 -7.70
N ILE A 238 -15.10 -24.27 -8.52
CA ILE A 238 -15.24 -22.81 -8.67
C ILE A 238 -15.62 -22.16 -7.34
N ILE A 239 -16.63 -22.71 -6.64
CA ILE A 239 -17.07 -22.20 -5.35
C ILE A 239 -15.93 -22.32 -4.30
N CYS A 240 -15.19 -23.43 -4.33
CA CYS A 240 -14.04 -23.62 -3.44
C CYS A 240 -12.92 -22.59 -3.68
N HIS A 241 -12.61 -22.27 -4.94
CA HIS A 241 -11.63 -21.23 -5.27
C HIS A 241 -12.08 -19.82 -4.83
N MET A 242 -13.38 -19.51 -4.96
CA MET A 242 -13.92 -18.22 -4.55
C MET A 242 -13.76 -17.98 -3.04
N ILE A 243 -14.00 -19.02 -2.23
CA ILE A 243 -13.80 -18.95 -0.77
C ILE A 243 -12.32 -18.79 -0.43
N LEU A 244 -11.44 -19.47 -1.14
CA LEU A 244 -9.99 -19.36 -0.94
C LEU A 244 -9.45 -17.97 -1.32
N LEU A 245 -9.91 -17.39 -2.44
CA LEU A 245 -9.52 -16.05 -2.87
C LEU A 245 -9.99 -14.95 -1.91
N LEU A 246 -11.16 -15.14 -1.28
CA LEU A 246 -11.65 -14.24 -0.24
C LEU A 246 -10.76 -14.24 1.02
N PHE A 247 -10.07 -15.34 1.31
CA PHE A 247 -9.18 -15.44 2.48
C PHE A 247 -7.77 -14.89 2.21
N LEU A 248 -7.37 -14.77 0.94
CA LEU A 248 -6.04 -14.34 0.53
C LEU A 248 -5.93 -12.82 0.26
N PHE A 249 -7.06 -12.14 0.03
CA PHE A 249 -7.17 -10.70 -0.23
C PHE A 249 -7.82 -9.95 0.93
#